data_AF-A0A2E2P1K8-F1
#
_entry.id   AF-A0A2E2P1K8-F1
#
_cell.length_a   1.000
_cell.length_b   1.000
_cell.length_c   1.000
_cell.angle_alpha   90.00
_cell.angle_beta   90.00
_cell.angle_gamma   90.00
#
_symmetry.space_group_name_H-M   'P 1'
#
loop_
_entity.id
_entity.type
_entity.pdbx_description
1 polymer ?
#
loop_
_entity_poly.entity_id
_entity_poly.type
_entity_poly.pdbx_seq_one_letter_code
_entity_poly.pdbx_strand_id
1 'polypeptide(L)'
;MKKFILTLFSACLAFGLIAQPSDKKVAKIAFEMVDGEYEDAAYKAEKLLDDSEYRKNGWAYYYLAQAYYEIAKRPEFAEEYPKALKDALKATYKLSKYRDEDEENMAVYNESEDFRKELKDTVITISEIYYDNDNPRKAAYYLKKILKYDEDDYALWLMKGVYEIKSRNIGEGIKSIMLAMDSIDENYVPDEESAQTMVDALEEYALILQSGEYERYFSAYKFEPTQSDIDEALAMKEEFKKFIKGPVVDKEDRKKESETIFKTFRSEPDEEEED
;
A
#
# COMPACT_ATOMS: atom_id res chain seq x y z
N MET A 1 -50.45 19.99 1.04
CA MET A 1 -50.73 19.49 -0.32
C MET A 1 -49.43 19.48 -1.11
N LYS A 2 -49.02 18.28 -1.52
CA LYS A 2 -47.79 17.98 -2.27
C LYS A 2 -47.84 18.68 -3.64
N LYS A 3 -46.77 19.37 -4.02
CA LYS A 3 -46.46 19.63 -5.44
C LYS A 3 -45.16 18.89 -5.75
N PHE A 4 -45.34 17.73 -6.39
CA PHE A 4 -44.29 17.02 -7.11
C PHE A 4 -43.82 17.90 -8.26
N ILE A 5 -42.57 18.34 -8.23
CA ILE A 5 -41.85 18.73 -9.43
C ILE A 5 -40.88 17.58 -9.72
N LEU A 6 -41.28 16.80 -10.72
CA LEU A 6 -40.50 15.76 -11.36
C LEU A 6 -39.44 16.45 -12.22
N THR A 7 -38.26 16.71 -11.65
CA THR A 7 -37.12 17.16 -12.45
C THR A 7 -36.52 15.92 -13.11
N LEU A 8 -36.70 15.83 -14.42
CA LEU A 8 -36.08 14.85 -15.30
C LEU A 8 -34.55 14.89 -15.10
N PHE A 9 -33.99 13.85 -14.49
CA PHE A 9 -32.55 13.64 -14.42
C PHE A 9 -32.10 13.13 -15.79
N SER A 10 -31.84 14.04 -16.75
CA SER A 10 -30.99 13.73 -17.88
C SER A 10 -29.56 13.69 -17.37
N ALA A 11 -29.15 12.54 -16.81
CA ALA A 11 -27.75 12.20 -16.69
C ALA A 11 -27.23 11.98 -18.12
N CYS A 12 -26.73 13.04 -18.75
CA CYS A 12 -25.73 12.86 -19.78
C CYS A 12 -24.56 12.15 -19.12
N LEU A 13 -24.42 10.86 -19.42
CA LEU A 13 -23.19 10.11 -19.27
C LEU A 13 -22.11 10.84 -20.07
N ALA A 14 -21.46 11.80 -19.42
CA ALA A 14 -20.07 12.08 -19.72
C ALA A 14 -19.31 10.85 -19.19
N PHE A 15 -19.30 9.78 -19.98
CA PHE A 15 -18.23 8.81 -19.88
C PHE A 15 -16.96 9.62 -20.10
N GLY A 16 -16.22 9.88 -19.03
CA GLY A 16 -14.81 10.19 -19.16
C GLY A 16 -14.19 9.14 -20.07
N LEU A 17 -13.18 9.54 -20.81
CA LEU A 17 -12.33 8.65 -21.59
C LEU A 17 -11.58 7.72 -20.61
N ILE A 18 -12.30 6.78 -19.99
CA ILE A 18 -11.74 5.61 -19.35
C ILE A 18 -11.30 4.74 -20.50
N ALA A 19 -10.01 4.45 -20.59
CA ALA A 19 -9.50 3.61 -21.65
C ALA A 19 -10.11 2.23 -21.44
N GLN A 20 -11.02 1.80 -22.29
CA GLN A 20 -11.53 0.44 -22.19
C GLN A 20 -10.56 -0.50 -22.92
N PRO A 21 -10.32 -1.71 -22.39
CA PRO A 21 -9.46 -2.66 -23.06
C PRO A 21 -10.00 -2.95 -24.46
N SER A 22 -9.14 -2.76 -25.47
CA SER A 22 -9.52 -3.00 -26.88
C SER A 22 -9.57 -4.50 -27.22
N ASP A 23 -8.82 -5.32 -26.46
CA ASP A 23 -8.77 -6.77 -26.59
C ASP A 23 -10.00 -7.45 -25.97
N LYS A 24 -10.63 -8.37 -26.74
CA LYS A 24 -11.86 -9.06 -26.33
C LYS A 24 -11.70 -10.00 -25.14
N LYS A 25 -10.53 -10.65 -24.98
CA LYS A 25 -10.25 -11.54 -23.85
C LYS A 25 -10.16 -10.71 -22.57
N VAL A 26 -9.50 -9.56 -22.65
CA VAL A 26 -9.39 -8.62 -21.53
C VAL A 26 -10.74 -7.98 -21.21
N ALA A 27 -11.50 -7.56 -22.21
CA ALA A 27 -12.85 -7.02 -22.01
C ALA A 27 -13.79 -8.01 -21.29
N LYS A 28 -13.62 -9.32 -21.52
CA LYS A 28 -14.37 -10.35 -20.80
C LYS A 28 -14.09 -10.33 -19.30
N ILE A 29 -12.82 -10.18 -18.91
CA ILE A 29 -12.42 -10.06 -17.49
C ILE A 29 -13.05 -8.81 -16.88
N ALA A 30 -13.05 -7.70 -17.61
CA ALA A 30 -13.69 -6.46 -17.17
C ALA A 30 -15.20 -6.62 -16.93
N PHE A 31 -15.92 -7.38 -17.77
CA PHE A 31 -17.33 -7.69 -17.54
C PHE A 31 -17.55 -8.49 -16.25
N GLU A 32 -16.71 -9.49 -15.98
CA GLU A 32 -16.79 -10.31 -14.77
C GLU A 32 -16.50 -9.48 -13.51
N MET A 33 -15.57 -8.52 -13.59
CA MET A 33 -15.35 -7.53 -12.53
C MET A 33 -16.59 -6.66 -12.27
N VAL A 34 -17.28 -6.22 -13.33
CA VAL A 34 -18.52 -5.43 -13.20
C VAL A 34 -19.67 -6.27 -12.62
N ASP A 35 -19.77 -7.54 -13.00
CA ASP A 35 -20.79 -8.47 -12.51
C ASP A 35 -20.51 -8.98 -11.08
N GLY A 36 -19.33 -8.66 -10.53
CA GLY A 36 -18.92 -9.07 -9.18
C GLY A 36 -18.43 -10.51 -9.08
N GLU A 37 -18.15 -11.14 -10.23
CA GLU A 37 -17.63 -12.50 -10.38
C GLU A 37 -16.10 -12.53 -10.22
N TYR A 38 -15.61 -12.12 -9.05
CA TYR A 38 -14.18 -11.85 -8.86
C TYR A 38 -13.27 -13.08 -8.94
N GLU A 39 -13.71 -14.25 -8.47
CA GLU A 39 -12.95 -15.50 -8.62
C GLU A 39 -12.75 -15.87 -10.10
N ASP A 40 -13.83 -15.71 -10.88
CA ASP A 40 -13.83 -15.93 -12.32
C ASP A 40 -12.92 -14.94 -13.05
N ALA A 41 -12.97 -13.66 -12.66
CA ALA A 41 -12.11 -12.62 -13.20
C ALA A 41 -10.64 -12.89 -12.89
N ALA A 42 -10.31 -13.26 -11.64
CA ALA A 42 -8.96 -13.64 -11.22
C ALA A 42 -8.46 -14.84 -12.04
N TYR A 43 -9.23 -15.93 -12.10
CA TYR A 43 -8.88 -17.13 -12.86
C TYR A 43 -8.61 -16.84 -14.35
N LYS A 44 -9.46 -16.02 -14.99
CA LYS A 44 -9.28 -15.67 -16.40
C LYS A 44 -8.09 -14.76 -16.63
N ALA A 45 -7.84 -13.81 -15.73
CA ALA A 45 -6.67 -12.96 -15.81
C ALA A 45 -5.36 -13.76 -15.64
N GLU A 46 -5.29 -14.68 -14.68
CA GLU A 46 -4.12 -15.57 -14.51
C GLU A 46 -3.86 -16.42 -15.75
N LYS A 47 -4.90 -17.09 -16.25
CA LYS A 47 -4.80 -17.92 -17.45
C LYS A 47 -4.37 -17.11 -18.67
N LEU A 48 -4.81 -15.86 -18.76
CA LEU A 48 -4.39 -14.97 -19.83
C LEU A 48 -2.90 -14.63 -19.69
N LEU A 49 -2.44 -14.30 -18.49
CA LEU A 49 -1.04 -13.96 -18.18
C LEU A 49 -0.05 -15.14 -18.37
N ASP A 50 -0.52 -16.39 -18.38
CA ASP A 50 0.29 -17.56 -18.75
C ASP A 50 0.64 -17.57 -20.25
N ASP A 51 -0.19 -16.96 -21.10
CA ASP A 51 0.07 -16.81 -22.52
C ASP A 51 1.25 -15.86 -22.75
N SER A 52 2.19 -16.27 -23.60
CA SER A 52 3.35 -15.46 -23.99
C SER A 52 2.97 -14.08 -24.55
N GLU A 53 1.83 -13.97 -25.23
CA GLU A 53 1.34 -12.72 -25.80
C GLU A 53 0.90 -11.73 -24.72
N TYR A 54 0.34 -12.22 -23.61
CA TYR A 54 -0.28 -11.40 -22.58
C TYR A 54 0.51 -11.34 -21.28
N ARG A 55 1.64 -12.06 -21.17
CA ARG A 55 2.45 -12.14 -19.94
C ARG A 55 2.85 -10.79 -19.33
N LYS A 56 2.89 -9.74 -20.14
CA LYS A 56 3.21 -8.37 -19.71
C LYS A 56 2.02 -7.39 -19.86
N ASN A 57 0.82 -7.88 -20.13
CA ASN A 57 -0.33 -7.06 -20.41
C ASN A 57 -0.80 -6.32 -19.13
N GLY A 58 -0.82 -4.99 -19.19
CA GLY A 58 -1.16 -4.13 -18.06
C GLY A 58 -2.59 -4.32 -17.60
N TRP A 59 -3.56 -4.40 -18.52
CA TRP A 59 -4.96 -4.64 -18.16
C TRP A 59 -5.18 -5.95 -17.43
N ALA A 60 -4.55 -7.03 -17.88
CA ALA A 60 -4.66 -8.33 -17.22
C ALA A 60 -4.11 -8.28 -15.79
N TYR A 61 -2.98 -7.59 -15.55
CA TYR A 61 -2.47 -7.38 -14.20
C TYR A 61 -3.34 -6.44 -13.36
N TYR A 62 -3.91 -5.39 -13.95
CA TYR A 62 -4.80 -4.47 -13.26
C TYR A 62 -6.06 -5.18 -12.75
N TYR A 63 -6.77 -5.89 -13.63
CA TYR A 63 -7.96 -6.65 -13.23
C TYR A 63 -7.62 -7.79 -12.28
N LEU A 64 -6.47 -8.45 -12.44
CA LEU A 64 -6.03 -9.46 -11.48
C LEU A 64 -5.82 -8.87 -10.08
N ALA A 65 -5.19 -7.69 -10.00
CA ALA A 65 -4.96 -7.01 -8.75
C ALA A 65 -6.28 -6.62 -8.07
N GLN A 66 -7.22 -6.06 -8.84
CA GLN A 66 -8.55 -5.69 -8.33
C GLN A 66 -9.35 -6.92 -7.89
N ALA A 67 -9.39 -7.98 -8.71
CA ALA A 67 -10.12 -9.20 -8.39
C ALA A 67 -9.63 -9.82 -7.06
N TYR A 68 -8.32 -9.95 -6.90
CA TYR A 68 -7.75 -10.47 -5.66
C TYR A 68 -7.95 -9.54 -4.46
N TYR A 69 -7.95 -8.23 -4.65
CA TYR A 69 -8.26 -7.29 -3.59
C TYR A 69 -9.72 -7.38 -3.14
N GLU A 70 -10.65 -7.53 -4.08
CA GLU A 70 -12.07 -7.76 -3.78
C GLU A 70 -12.32 -9.11 -3.09
N ILE A 71 -11.63 -10.16 -3.50
CA ILE A 71 -11.65 -11.47 -2.82
C ILE A 71 -11.12 -11.32 -1.39
N ALA A 72 -10.02 -10.58 -1.20
CA ALA A 72 -9.42 -10.36 0.10
C ALA A 72 -10.31 -9.52 1.05
N LYS A 73 -11.28 -8.77 0.54
CA LYS A 73 -12.24 -8.02 1.37
C LYS A 73 -13.35 -8.90 1.95
N ARG A 74 -13.49 -10.14 1.47
CA ARG A 74 -14.65 -11.01 1.74
C ARG A 74 -14.24 -12.17 2.65
N PRO A 75 -14.65 -12.17 3.94
CA PRO A 75 -14.30 -13.22 4.90
C PRO A 75 -14.68 -14.64 4.45
N GLU A 76 -15.74 -14.77 3.66
CA GLU A 76 -16.20 -16.04 3.10
C GLU A 76 -15.17 -16.70 2.16
N PHE A 77 -14.28 -15.92 1.56
CA PHE A 77 -13.22 -16.41 0.67
C PHE A 77 -11.88 -16.63 1.37
N ALA A 78 -11.75 -16.28 2.66
CA ALA A 78 -10.47 -16.32 3.35
C ALA A 78 -9.85 -17.72 3.46
N GLU A 79 -10.66 -18.78 3.49
CA GLU A 79 -10.17 -20.16 3.53
C GLU A 79 -9.68 -20.65 2.17
N GLU A 80 -10.39 -20.30 1.10
CA GLU A 80 -10.07 -20.72 -0.27
C GLU A 80 -8.96 -19.86 -0.89
N TYR A 81 -8.89 -18.57 -0.51
CA TYR A 81 -7.93 -17.58 -1.00
C TYR A 81 -7.17 -16.87 0.13
N PRO A 82 -6.41 -17.61 0.96
CA PRO A 82 -5.69 -17.03 2.10
C PRO A 82 -4.57 -16.05 1.68
N LYS A 83 -4.15 -16.10 0.41
CA LYS A 83 -3.11 -15.24 -0.18
C LYS A 83 -3.66 -14.09 -1.02
N ALA A 84 -4.98 -13.90 -1.09
CA ALA A 84 -5.61 -12.93 -1.98
C ALA A 84 -4.98 -11.53 -1.90
N LEU A 85 -4.82 -10.95 -0.70
CA LEU A 85 -4.18 -9.63 -0.58
C LEU A 85 -2.72 -9.61 -1.06
N LYS A 86 -1.96 -10.67 -0.77
CA LYS A 86 -0.57 -10.82 -1.22
C LYS A 86 -0.49 -10.94 -2.74
N ASP A 87 -1.44 -11.63 -3.36
CA ASP A 87 -1.53 -11.78 -4.81
C ASP A 87 -2.00 -10.49 -5.49
N ALA A 88 -2.89 -9.73 -4.87
CA ALA A 88 -3.25 -8.37 -5.31
C ALA A 88 -2.04 -7.44 -5.34
N LEU A 89 -1.24 -7.44 -4.27
CA LEU A 89 0.02 -6.67 -4.19
C LEU A 89 1.05 -7.13 -5.23
N LYS A 90 1.16 -8.44 -5.47
CA LYS A 90 2.05 -9.01 -6.49
C LYS A 90 1.63 -8.60 -7.89
N ALA A 91 0.33 -8.64 -8.21
CA ALA A 91 -0.21 -8.19 -9.48
C ALA A 91 0.01 -6.68 -9.69
N THR A 92 -0.19 -5.86 -8.64
CA THR A 92 0.10 -4.41 -8.65
C THR A 92 1.58 -4.13 -8.92
N TYR A 93 2.49 -4.88 -8.29
CA TYR A 93 3.92 -4.80 -8.61
C TYR A 93 4.21 -5.13 -10.08
N LYS A 94 3.57 -6.15 -10.64
CA LYS A 94 3.74 -6.49 -12.05
C LYS A 94 3.20 -5.42 -12.99
N LEU A 95 2.04 -4.84 -12.67
CA LEU A 95 1.49 -3.69 -13.38
C LEU A 95 2.49 -2.53 -13.41
N SER A 96 3.04 -2.14 -12.25
CA SER A 96 4.06 -1.08 -12.17
C SER A 96 5.33 -1.45 -12.94
N LYS A 97 5.80 -2.69 -12.83
CA LYS A 97 7.01 -3.18 -13.51
C LYS A 97 6.90 -3.13 -15.04
N TYR A 98 5.71 -3.36 -15.59
CA TYR A 98 5.49 -3.43 -17.03
C TYR A 98 4.87 -2.16 -17.62
N ARG A 99 4.70 -1.10 -16.82
CA ARG A 99 4.07 0.17 -17.24
C ARG A 99 4.74 0.80 -18.48
N ASP A 100 6.06 0.66 -18.61
CA ASP A 100 6.86 1.29 -19.67
C ASP A 100 7.05 0.38 -20.90
N GLU A 101 6.36 -0.77 -20.97
CA GLU A 101 6.50 -1.70 -22.09
C GLU A 101 5.86 -1.18 -23.38
N ASP A 102 4.71 -0.51 -23.28
CA ASP A 102 4.01 0.14 -24.39
C ASP A 102 3.06 1.26 -23.89
N GLU A 103 2.50 2.03 -24.84
CA GLU A 103 1.59 3.15 -24.53
C GLU A 103 0.30 2.69 -23.83
N GLU A 104 -0.19 1.48 -24.12
CA GLU A 104 -1.40 0.95 -23.49
C GLU A 104 -1.13 0.64 -22.02
N ASN A 105 -0.03 -0.05 -21.71
CA ASN A 105 0.41 -0.33 -20.34
C ASN A 105 0.63 0.94 -19.52
N MET A 106 1.20 1.98 -20.11
CA MET A 106 1.36 3.28 -19.45
C MET A 106 -0.02 3.90 -19.15
N ALA A 107 -0.96 3.83 -20.10
CA ALA A 107 -2.32 4.31 -19.89
C ALA A 107 -3.03 3.55 -18.76
N VAL A 108 -2.94 2.21 -18.72
CA VAL A 108 -3.53 1.40 -17.64
C VAL A 108 -2.89 1.73 -16.29
N TYR A 109 -1.56 1.90 -16.25
CA TYR A 109 -0.88 2.25 -15.01
C TYR A 109 -1.38 3.58 -14.43
N ASN A 110 -1.59 4.58 -15.29
CA ASN A 110 -2.16 5.86 -14.89
C ASN A 110 -3.63 5.73 -14.47
N GLU A 111 -4.43 4.94 -15.21
CA GLU A 111 -5.84 4.70 -14.85
C GLU A 111 -5.98 3.96 -13.51
N SER A 112 -5.02 3.10 -13.18
CA SER A 112 -5.01 2.35 -11.93
C SER A 112 -4.69 3.19 -10.69
N GLU A 113 -4.39 4.48 -10.81
CA GLU A 113 -3.92 5.34 -9.71
C GLU A 113 -4.83 5.27 -8.48
N ASP A 114 -6.14 5.49 -8.66
CA ASP A 114 -7.10 5.47 -7.55
C ASP A 114 -7.17 4.11 -6.85
N PHE A 115 -7.13 3.02 -7.62
CA PHE A 115 -7.08 1.67 -7.06
C PHE A 115 -5.77 1.41 -6.30
N ARG A 116 -4.63 1.85 -6.84
CA ARG A 116 -3.33 1.69 -6.18
C ARG A 116 -3.28 2.47 -4.86
N LYS A 117 -3.88 3.65 -4.81
CA LYS A 117 -4.05 4.44 -3.57
C LYS A 117 -4.92 3.73 -2.56
N GLU A 118 -6.08 3.21 -2.96
CA GLU A 118 -6.95 2.43 -2.06
C GLU A 118 -6.25 1.19 -1.49
N LEU A 119 -5.54 0.44 -2.35
CA LEU A 119 -4.77 -0.73 -1.94
C LEU A 119 -3.63 -0.34 -0.98
N LYS A 120 -2.94 0.77 -1.26
CA LYS A 120 -1.87 1.30 -0.43
C LYS A 120 -2.38 1.68 0.96
N ASP A 121 -3.44 2.48 1.04
CA ASP A 121 -4.09 2.89 2.29
C ASP A 121 -4.52 1.69 3.15
N THR A 122 -5.16 0.70 2.51
CA THR A 122 -5.56 -0.54 3.17
C THR A 122 -4.36 -1.29 3.74
N VAL A 123 -3.26 -1.39 2.99
CA VAL A 123 -2.08 -2.16 3.39
C VAL A 123 -1.26 -1.41 4.45
N ILE A 124 -1.23 -0.08 4.43
CA ILE A 124 -0.70 0.76 5.51
C ILE A 124 -1.49 0.49 6.79
N THR A 125 -2.82 0.56 6.73
CA THR A 125 -3.69 0.31 7.89
C THR A 125 -3.45 -1.10 8.48
N ILE A 126 -3.37 -2.13 7.62
CA ILE A 126 -3.04 -3.49 8.05
C ILE A 126 -1.67 -3.56 8.71
N SER A 127 -0.66 -2.90 8.13
CA SER A 127 0.69 -2.82 8.71
C SER A 127 0.68 -2.20 10.10
N GLU A 128 0.01 -1.07 10.27
CA GLU A 128 -0.11 -0.38 11.55
C GLU A 128 -0.83 -1.23 12.59
N ILE A 129 -1.87 -1.96 12.20
CA ILE A 129 -2.56 -2.93 13.07
C ILE A 129 -1.61 -4.05 13.52
N TYR A 130 -0.78 -4.61 12.63
CA TYR A 130 0.22 -5.61 13.06
C TYR A 130 1.21 -5.03 14.06
N TYR A 131 1.66 -3.79 13.83
CA TYR A 131 2.56 -3.12 14.75
C TYR A 131 1.90 -2.88 16.12
N ASP A 132 0.63 -2.44 16.13
CA ASP A 132 -0.14 -2.19 17.34
C ASP A 132 -0.49 -3.45 18.14
N ASN A 133 -0.39 -4.63 17.50
CA ASN A 133 -0.53 -5.96 18.10
C ASN A 133 0.82 -6.67 18.29
N ASP A 134 1.90 -5.90 18.51
CA ASP A 134 3.25 -6.40 18.84
C ASP A 134 3.86 -7.33 17.77
N ASN A 135 3.49 -7.17 16.50
CA ASN A 135 4.08 -7.86 15.35
C ASN A 135 4.77 -6.89 14.37
N PRO A 136 5.87 -6.24 14.79
CA PRO A 136 6.62 -5.29 13.94
C PRO A 136 7.23 -5.96 12.70
N ARG A 137 7.51 -7.27 12.76
CA ARG A 137 8.04 -8.01 11.60
C ARG A 137 7.02 -8.06 10.47
N LYS A 138 5.76 -8.39 10.79
CA LYS A 138 4.68 -8.44 9.78
C LYS A 138 4.30 -7.04 9.31
N ALA A 139 4.33 -6.03 10.19
CA ALA A 139 4.17 -4.64 9.80
C ALA A 139 5.20 -4.22 8.73
N ALA A 140 6.50 -4.42 9.00
CA ALA A 140 7.56 -4.15 8.03
C ALA A 140 7.38 -4.91 6.71
N TYR A 141 6.90 -6.16 6.76
CA TYR A 141 6.62 -6.96 5.56
C TYR A 141 5.59 -6.30 4.65
N TYR A 142 4.49 -5.76 5.18
CA TYR A 142 3.45 -5.14 4.37
C TYR A 142 3.92 -3.83 3.74
N LEU A 143 4.62 -2.97 4.48
CA LEU A 143 5.23 -1.76 3.91
C LEU A 143 6.24 -2.10 2.80
N LYS A 144 7.06 -3.14 3.01
CA LYS A 144 7.99 -3.66 1.98
C LYS A 144 7.26 -4.11 0.71
N LYS A 145 6.00 -4.54 0.77
CA LYS A 145 5.23 -4.89 -0.44
C LYS A 145 4.78 -3.67 -1.22
N ILE A 146 4.38 -2.59 -0.54
CA ILE A 146 4.01 -1.32 -1.17
C ILE A 146 5.22 -0.75 -1.92
N LEU A 147 6.36 -0.68 -1.25
CA LEU A 147 7.62 -0.15 -1.79
C LEU A 147 8.15 -0.88 -3.04
N LYS A 148 7.56 -2.01 -3.44
CA LYS A 148 7.89 -2.67 -4.71
C LYS A 148 7.30 -1.97 -5.93
N TYR A 149 6.18 -1.27 -5.77
CA TYR A 149 5.52 -0.53 -6.85
C TYR A 149 5.48 0.97 -6.62
N ASP A 150 5.94 1.42 -5.46
CA ASP A 150 5.96 2.81 -5.02
C ASP A 150 7.27 3.07 -4.24
N GLU A 151 8.38 3.06 -4.97
CA GLU A 151 9.73 3.03 -4.39
C GLU A 151 10.20 4.38 -3.81
N ASP A 152 9.54 5.47 -4.21
CA ASP A 152 9.87 6.84 -3.81
C ASP A 152 9.02 7.33 -2.62
N ASP A 153 8.18 6.47 -2.03
CA ASP A 153 7.48 6.79 -0.80
C ASP A 153 8.42 6.67 0.42
N TYR A 154 9.14 7.75 0.69
CA TYR A 154 10.10 7.82 1.80
C TYR A 154 9.44 7.83 3.19
N ALA A 155 8.15 8.19 3.32
CA ALA A 155 7.40 8.01 4.56
C ALA A 155 7.29 6.52 4.92
N LEU A 156 7.00 5.68 3.92
CA LEU A 156 6.95 4.23 4.11
C LEU A 156 8.33 3.60 4.31
N TRP A 157 9.38 4.12 3.65
CA TRP A 157 10.77 3.69 3.94
C TRP A 157 11.15 3.96 5.40
N LEU A 158 10.84 5.15 5.91
CA LEU A 158 11.15 5.53 7.28
C LEU A 158 10.42 4.63 8.27
N MET A 159 9.09 4.47 8.13
CA MET A 159 8.30 3.61 9.01
C MET A 159 8.70 2.13 8.91
N LYS A 160 8.95 1.63 7.70
CA LYS A 160 9.48 0.27 7.51
C LYS A 160 10.79 0.09 8.29
N GLY A 161 11.69 1.07 8.21
CA GLY A 161 12.96 1.04 8.94
C GLY A 161 12.79 1.01 10.46
N VAL A 162 11.85 1.80 10.99
CA VAL A 162 11.43 1.75 12.40
C VAL A 162 10.96 0.34 12.78
N TYR A 163 10.05 -0.25 12.00
CA TYR A 163 9.54 -1.60 12.26
C TYR A 163 10.61 -2.68 12.13
N GLU A 164 11.57 -2.53 11.22
CA GLU A 164 12.73 -3.41 11.10
C GLU A 164 13.63 -3.36 12.35
N ILE A 165 13.90 -2.17 12.88
CA ILE A 165 14.63 -2.02 14.16
C ILE A 165 13.86 -2.72 15.29
N LYS A 166 12.56 -2.44 15.43
CA LYS A 166 11.73 -3.01 16.50
C LYS A 166 11.54 -4.52 16.38
N SER A 167 11.64 -5.08 15.17
CA SER A 167 11.65 -6.53 14.92
C SER A 167 13.04 -7.17 15.01
N ARG A 168 14.05 -6.42 15.47
CA ARG A 168 15.47 -6.83 15.62
C ARG A 168 16.21 -7.06 14.30
N ASN A 169 15.67 -6.61 13.18
CA ASN A 169 16.36 -6.54 11.90
C ASN A 169 17.13 -5.20 11.75
N ILE A 170 18.05 -4.94 12.68
CA ILE A 170 18.63 -3.61 12.88
C ILE A 170 19.40 -3.11 11.65
N GLY A 171 20.14 -4.00 10.98
CA GLY A 171 20.96 -3.63 9.83
C GLY A 171 20.13 -3.10 8.66
N GLU A 172 19.05 -3.80 8.30
CA GLU A 172 18.14 -3.34 7.26
C GLU A 172 17.32 -2.12 7.71
N GLY A 173 16.94 -2.08 9.00
CA GLY A 173 16.22 -0.94 9.56
C GLY A 173 17.00 0.37 9.44
N ILE A 174 18.30 0.36 9.78
CA ILE A 174 19.15 1.55 9.63
C ILE A 174 19.32 1.95 8.16
N LYS A 175 19.52 0.99 7.25
CA LYS A 175 19.61 1.31 5.81
C LYS A 175 18.33 1.97 5.30
N SER A 176 17.17 1.46 5.70
CA SER A 176 15.87 2.01 5.32
C SER A 176 15.65 3.42 5.89
N ILE A 177 16.00 3.63 7.17
CA ILE A 177 15.93 4.96 7.81
C ILE A 177 16.86 5.95 7.11
N MET A 178 18.12 5.56 6.87
CA MET A 178 19.09 6.44 6.19
C MET A 178 18.63 6.79 4.78
N LEU A 179 18.15 5.79 4.01
CA LEU A 179 17.60 6.04 2.68
C LEU A 179 16.45 7.06 2.73
N ALA A 180 15.53 6.92 3.68
CA ALA A 180 14.43 7.86 3.83
C ALA A 180 14.93 9.26 4.23
N MET A 181 15.72 9.37 5.29
CA MET A 181 16.19 10.65 5.82
C MET A 181 17.12 11.40 4.84
N ASP A 182 17.90 10.68 4.03
CA ASP A 182 18.73 11.27 2.97
C ASP A 182 17.91 11.78 1.77
N SER A 183 16.68 11.28 1.61
CA SER A 183 15.80 11.60 0.47
C SER A 183 14.67 12.57 0.80
N ILE A 184 14.32 12.71 2.08
CA ILE A 184 13.35 13.70 2.55
C ILE A 184 14.03 15.06 2.61
N ASP A 185 13.75 15.91 1.63
CA ASP A 185 14.22 17.29 1.55
C ASP A 185 13.08 18.32 1.70
N GLU A 186 13.40 19.60 1.53
CA GLU A 186 12.42 20.71 1.61
C GLU A 186 11.30 20.65 0.56
N ASN A 187 11.46 19.84 -0.49
CA ASN A 187 10.50 19.66 -1.58
C ASN A 187 9.71 18.35 -1.44
N TYR A 188 10.08 17.47 -0.51
CA TYR A 188 9.38 16.22 -0.29
C TYR A 188 7.95 16.47 0.20
N VAL A 189 6.99 15.86 -0.49
CA VAL A 189 5.59 15.86 -0.13
C VAL A 189 5.17 14.39 -0.01
N PRO A 190 4.76 13.92 1.17
CA PRO A 190 4.27 12.56 1.31
C PRO A 190 2.95 12.41 0.55
N ASP A 191 2.69 11.19 0.10
CA ASP A 191 1.40 10.84 -0.46
C ASP A 191 0.30 10.99 0.59
N GLU A 192 -0.93 11.21 0.12
CA GLU A 192 -2.07 11.40 1.02
C GLU A 192 -2.26 10.19 1.94
N GLU A 193 -2.08 8.99 1.40
CA GLU A 193 -2.26 7.71 2.09
C GLU A 193 -1.16 7.44 3.14
N SER A 194 0.04 8.03 2.99
CA SER A 194 1.18 7.82 3.90
C SER A 194 1.54 9.05 4.74
N ALA A 195 0.80 10.16 4.61
CA ALA A 195 1.06 11.40 5.34
C ALA A 195 1.01 11.23 6.86
N GLN A 196 0.05 10.48 7.40
CA GLN A 196 0.01 10.19 8.83
C GLN A 196 1.17 9.26 9.24
N THR A 197 1.42 8.23 8.43
CA THR A 197 2.54 7.30 8.66
C THR A 197 3.88 8.04 8.72
N MET A 198 4.08 9.10 7.92
CA MET A 198 5.27 9.96 8.00
C MET A 198 5.44 10.59 9.39
N VAL A 199 4.37 11.17 9.93
CA VAL A 199 4.35 11.82 11.26
C VAL A 199 4.64 10.80 12.36
N ASP A 200 4.01 9.63 12.30
CA ASP A 200 4.21 8.55 13.26
C ASP A 200 5.64 7.99 13.16
N ALA A 201 6.20 7.90 11.95
CA ALA A 201 7.55 7.38 11.70
C ALA A 201 8.63 8.32 12.27
N LEU A 202 8.48 9.62 12.09
CA LEU A 202 9.39 10.62 12.65
C LEU A 202 9.37 10.63 14.18
N GLU A 203 8.20 10.47 14.80
CA GLU A 203 8.09 10.30 16.25
C GLU A 203 8.82 9.07 16.74
N GLU A 204 8.56 7.91 16.13
CA GLU A 204 9.21 6.66 16.51
C GLU A 204 10.72 6.67 16.22
N TYR A 205 11.15 7.32 15.14
CA TYR A 205 12.56 7.54 14.84
C TYR A 205 13.23 8.39 15.93
N ALA A 206 12.63 9.52 16.32
CA ALA A 206 13.14 10.37 17.40
C ALA A 206 13.26 9.59 18.72
N LEU A 207 12.27 8.74 19.05
CA LEU A 207 12.32 7.86 20.23
C LEU A 207 13.47 6.84 20.15
N ILE A 208 13.69 6.24 18.97
CA ILE A 208 14.81 5.32 18.74
C ILE A 208 16.14 6.03 19.00
N LEU A 209 16.33 7.25 18.48
CA LEU A 209 17.54 8.03 18.70
C LEU A 209 17.72 8.40 20.18
N GLN A 210 16.66 8.90 20.82
CA GLN A 210 16.68 9.33 22.22
C GLN A 210 16.96 8.18 23.19
N SER A 211 16.55 6.95 22.85
CA SER A 211 16.77 5.79 23.70
C SER A 211 18.25 5.43 23.85
N GLY A 212 19.08 5.75 22.86
CA GLY A 212 20.47 5.33 22.76
C GLY A 212 20.68 3.82 22.57
N GLU A 213 19.60 3.01 22.56
CA GLU A 213 19.68 1.54 22.55
C GLU A 213 20.42 1.00 21.31
N TYR A 214 20.32 1.73 20.20
CA TYR A 214 20.82 1.33 18.89
C TYR A 214 22.06 2.11 18.44
N GLU A 215 22.65 2.96 19.29
CA GLU A 215 23.82 3.81 18.93
C GLU A 215 24.94 3.02 18.26
N ARG A 216 25.34 1.89 18.85
CA ARG A 216 26.42 1.04 18.30
C ARG A 216 26.15 0.59 16.85
N TYR A 217 24.89 0.42 16.49
CA TYR A 217 24.50 -0.01 15.16
C TYR A 217 24.53 1.17 14.19
N PHE A 218 24.01 2.34 14.60
CA PHE A 218 24.14 3.56 13.82
C PHE A 218 25.61 3.92 13.56
N SER A 219 26.49 3.80 14.57
CA SER A 219 27.92 4.05 14.41
C SER A 219 28.58 3.11 13.39
N ALA A 220 28.10 1.86 13.26
CA ALA A 220 28.60 0.93 12.24
C ALA A 220 28.30 1.41 10.81
N TYR A 221 27.26 2.24 10.64
CA TYR A 221 26.91 2.93 9.40
C TYR A 221 27.45 4.38 9.35
N LYS A 222 28.35 4.75 10.27
CA LYS A 222 28.94 6.09 10.40
C LYS A 222 27.92 7.19 10.66
N PHE A 223 26.80 6.84 11.28
CA PHE A 223 25.83 7.79 11.82
C PHE A 223 25.98 7.84 13.34
N GLU A 224 26.23 9.01 13.90
CA GLU A 224 26.31 9.23 15.34
C GLU A 224 25.18 10.18 15.74
N PRO A 225 24.01 9.65 16.16
CA PRO A 225 22.87 10.48 16.48
C PRO A 225 23.18 11.52 17.55
N THR A 226 22.72 12.74 17.33
CA THR A 226 22.87 13.87 18.24
C THR A 226 21.50 14.39 18.70
N GLN A 227 21.50 15.29 19.70
CA GLN A 227 20.27 15.98 20.08
C GLN A 227 19.70 16.81 18.91
N SER A 228 20.54 17.32 18.02
CA SER A 228 20.08 18.06 16.84
C SER A 228 19.26 17.18 15.90
N ASP A 229 19.65 15.92 15.70
CA ASP A 229 18.91 14.98 14.84
C ASP A 229 17.53 14.65 15.43
N ILE A 230 17.45 14.56 16.76
CA ILE A 230 16.17 14.37 17.48
C ILE A 230 15.29 15.61 17.31
N ASP A 231 15.83 16.80 17.54
CA ASP A 231 15.09 18.05 17.44
C ASP A 231 14.61 18.32 16.00
N GLU A 232 15.43 17.96 15.00
CA GLU A 232 15.08 18.05 13.58
C GLU A 232 13.96 17.08 13.21
N ALA A 233 14.03 15.80 13.62
CA ALA A 233 12.95 14.84 13.39
C ALA A 233 11.61 15.30 14.00
N LEU A 234 11.64 15.88 15.20
CA LEU A 234 10.45 16.44 15.86
C LEU A 234 9.94 17.71 15.18
N ALA A 235 10.83 18.56 14.65
CA ALA A 235 10.42 19.73 13.87
C ALA A 235 9.76 19.31 12.54
N MET A 236 10.37 18.37 11.82
CA MET A 236 9.80 17.76 10.61
C MET A 236 8.43 17.16 10.90
N LYS A 237 8.28 16.46 12.03
CA LYS A 237 7.00 15.87 12.45
C LYS A 237 5.90 16.93 12.51
N GLU A 238 6.17 18.07 13.15
CA GLU A 238 5.19 19.16 13.24
C GLU A 238 4.88 19.78 11.88
N GLU A 239 5.87 19.85 10.98
CA GLU A 239 5.65 20.31 9.61
C GLU A 239 4.77 19.35 8.80
N PHE A 240 5.06 18.05 8.82
CA PHE A 240 4.35 17.07 8.00
C PHE A 240 2.89 16.86 8.40
N LYS A 241 2.49 17.23 9.63
CA LYS A 241 1.07 17.25 10.05
C LYS A 241 0.17 18.04 9.10
N LYS A 242 0.70 19.04 8.38
CA LYS A 242 -0.07 19.86 7.42
C LYS A 242 -0.58 19.06 6.21
N PHE A 243 0.03 17.91 5.91
CA PHE A 243 -0.34 17.05 4.78
C PHE A 243 -1.39 15.99 5.13
N ILE A 244 -1.65 15.76 6.42
CA ILE A 244 -2.69 14.83 6.84
C ILE A 244 -4.06 15.37 6.40
N LYS A 245 -4.78 14.58 5.61
CA LYS A 245 -6.17 14.85 5.24
C LYS A 245 -7.09 13.89 5.97
N GLY A 246 -8.22 14.39 6.46
CA GLY A 246 -9.17 13.58 7.22
C GLY A 246 -8.83 13.47 8.71
N PRO A 247 -9.52 12.58 9.45
CA PRO A 247 -9.27 12.38 10.87
C PRO A 247 -7.95 11.63 11.06
N VAL A 248 -7.14 12.09 12.02
CA VAL A 248 -6.00 11.32 12.52
C VAL A 248 -6.54 10.08 13.21
N VAL A 249 -6.12 8.89 12.77
CA VAL A 249 -6.54 7.63 13.39
C VAL A 249 -5.52 7.26 14.46
N ASP A 250 -5.93 7.25 15.72
CA ASP A 250 -5.04 6.85 16.80
C ASP A 250 -4.95 5.32 16.97
N LYS A 251 -3.96 4.89 17.75
CA LYS A 251 -3.72 3.46 18.06
C LYS A 251 -4.94 2.76 18.67
N GLU A 252 -5.69 3.43 19.53
CA GLU A 252 -6.83 2.81 20.21
C GLU A 252 -8.03 2.66 19.27
N ASP A 253 -8.20 3.58 18.33
CA ASP A 253 -9.18 3.47 17.25
C ASP A 253 -8.80 2.37 16.24
N ARG A 254 -7.54 2.31 15.79
CA ARG A 254 -7.06 1.19 14.94
C ARG A 254 -7.23 -0.17 15.59
N LYS A 255 -6.99 -0.28 16.90
CA LYS A 255 -7.22 -1.52 17.66
C LYS A 255 -8.68 -1.95 17.64
N LYS A 256 -9.64 -1.01 17.74
CA LYS A 256 -11.07 -1.35 17.63
C LYS A 256 -11.42 -1.86 16.23
N GLU A 257 -10.80 -1.30 15.20
CA GLU A 257 -11.02 -1.70 13.81
C GLU A 257 -10.30 -3.00 13.43
N SER A 258 -9.25 -3.36 14.16
CA SER A 258 -8.42 -4.55 13.91
C SER A 258 -9.22 -5.85 13.82
N GLU A 259 -10.24 -6.04 14.66
CA GLU A 259 -11.09 -7.25 14.59
C GLU A 259 -11.84 -7.37 13.28
N THR A 260 -12.25 -6.24 12.70
CA THR A 260 -12.95 -6.21 11.41
C THR A 260 -11.97 -6.45 10.28
N ILE A 261 -10.83 -5.76 10.30
CA ILE A 261 -9.79 -5.86 9.28
C ILE A 261 -9.13 -7.24 9.27
N PHE A 262 -8.91 -7.87 10.42
CA PHE A 262 -8.40 -9.24 10.48
C PHE A 262 -9.43 -10.29 10.03
N LYS A 263 -10.73 -10.00 10.07
CA LYS A 263 -11.76 -10.89 9.53
C LYS A 263 -11.79 -10.84 8.00
N THR A 264 -11.58 -9.67 7.41
CA THR A 264 -11.57 -9.50 5.95
C THR A 264 -10.20 -9.89 5.38
N PHE A 265 -9.12 -9.25 5.82
CA PHE A 265 -7.77 -9.41 5.28
C PHE A 265 -6.89 -10.37 6.07
N ARG A 266 -7.46 -11.46 6.58
CA ARG A 266 -6.74 -12.43 7.41
C ARG A 266 -5.42 -12.84 6.75
N SER A 267 -4.28 -12.52 7.37
CA SER A 267 -3.02 -13.09 6.91
C SER A 267 -2.92 -14.55 7.32
N GLU A 268 -2.19 -15.32 6.53
CA GLU A 268 -1.76 -16.67 6.88
C GLU A 268 -1.15 -16.73 8.30
N PRO A 269 -1.28 -17.87 9.01
CA PRO A 269 -0.39 -18.15 10.13
C PRO A 269 1.06 -18.09 9.63
N ASP A 270 1.97 -17.59 10.46
CA ASP A 270 3.37 -17.35 10.10
C ASP A 270 4.05 -18.64 9.58
N GLU A 271 3.99 -18.88 8.28
CA GLU A 271 4.94 -19.76 7.62
C GLU A 271 6.26 -19.00 7.54
N GLU A 272 7.30 -19.58 8.15
CA GLU A 272 8.67 -19.12 8.03
C GLU A 272 9.05 -19.11 6.53
N GLU A 273 8.96 -17.95 5.88
CA GLU A 273 9.35 -17.81 4.48
C GLU A 273 10.88 -17.96 4.40
N GLU A 274 11.33 -19.05 3.77
CA GLU A 274 12.72 -19.25 3.34
C GLU A 274 13.11 -18.15 2.34
N ASP A 275 14.32 -17.60 2.55
CA ASP A 275 14.95 -16.47 1.85
C ASP A 275 15.02 -16.60 0.31
#